data_AF-A0A967US71-F1
#
_entry.id   AF-A0A967US71-F1
#
_cell.length_a   1.000
_cell.length_b   1.000
_cell.length_c   1.000
_cell.angle_alpha   90.00
_cell.angle_beta   90.00
_cell.angle_gamma   90.00
#
_symmetry.space_group_name_H-M   'P 1'
#
loop_
_entity.id
_entity.type
_entity.pdbx_description
1 polymer ?
#
loop_
_entity_poly.entity_id
_entity_poly.type
_entity_poly.pdbx_seq_one_letter_code
_entity_poly.pdbx_strand_id
1 'polypeptide(L)' 'MAPVDVMRATTSVPAEVMGYGDDLGTVRPGMLADLVVFGGDPLDDISAARDVRWVVANGRVYAAAELLERPGAE' A
#
# COMPACT_ATOMS: atom_id res chain seq x y z
N MET A 1 -1.59 -15.26 13.36
CA MET A 1 -1.00 -14.75 12.10
C MET A 1 -0.08 -13.61 12.50
N ALA A 2 1.19 -13.63 12.09
CA ALA A 2 2.09 -12.53 12.42
C ALA A 2 1.73 -11.29 11.57
N PRO A 3 1.97 -10.06 12.03
CA PRO A 3 1.67 -8.87 11.24
C PRO A 3 2.32 -8.86 9.86
N VAL A 4 3.55 -9.38 9.74
CA VAL A 4 4.24 -9.55 8.44
C VAL A 4 3.48 -10.49 7.49
N ASP A 5 2.81 -11.51 8.00
CA ASP A 5 2.00 -12.41 7.18
C ASP A 5 0.76 -11.69 6.64
N VAL A 6 0.17 -10.79 7.43
CA VAL A 6 -0.94 -9.93 6.98
C VAL A 6 -0.48 -9.01 5.86
N MET A 7 0.68 -8.35 6.03
CA MET A 7 1.24 -7.48 4.98
C MET A 7 1.45 -8.25 3.68
N ARG A 8 2.02 -9.47 3.74
CA ARG A 8 2.20 -10.36 2.57
C ARG A 8 0.88 -10.79 1.95
N ALA A 9 -0.11 -11.15 2.77
CA ALA A 9 -1.44 -11.57 2.32
C ALA A 9 -2.19 -10.44 1.57
N THR A 10 -1.82 -9.19 1.80
CA THR A 10 -2.39 -8.01 1.13
C THR A 10 -1.51 -7.43 0.02
N THR A 11 -0.33 -8.00 -0.25
CA THR A 11 0.62 -7.47 -1.24
C THR A 11 1.15 -8.58 -2.15
N SER A 12 2.24 -9.26 -1.76
CA SER A 12 2.93 -10.22 -2.62
C SER A 12 2.10 -11.47 -2.91
N VAL A 13 1.35 -11.99 -1.94
CA VAL A 13 0.57 -13.22 -2.12
C VAL A 13 -0.51 -13.09 -3.21
N PRO A 14 -1.39 -12.08 -3.19
CA PRO A 14 -2.38 -11.92 -4.27
C PRO A 14 -1.72 -11.61 -5.60
N ALA A 15 -0.61 -10.86 -5.63
CA ALA A 15 0.12 -10.58 -6.87
C ALA A 15 0.59 -11.88 -7.56
N GLU A 16 1.21 -12.79 -6.80
CA GLU A 16 1.64 -14.10 -7.30
C GLU A 16 0.44 -14.95 -7.76
N VAL A 17 -0.62 -15.03 -6.95
CA VAL A 17 -1.81 -15.84 -7.27
C VAL A 17 -2.53 -15.35 -8.52
N MET A 18 -2.49 -14.04 -8.79
CA MET A 18 -3.12 -13.42 -9.95
C MET A 18 -2.20 -13.36 -11.18
N GLY A 19 -0.94 -13.80 -11.08
CA GLY A 19 0.01 -13.77 -12.18
C GLY A 19 0.65 -12.40 -12.44
N TYR A 20 0.62 -11.50 -11.46
CA TYR A 20 1.24 -10.17 -11.50
C TYR A 20 2.49 -10.05 -10.62
N GLY A 21 3.03 -11.15 -10.10
CA GLY A 21 4.17 -11.15 -9.17
C GLY A 21 5.46 -10.54 -9.73
N ASP A 22 5.62 -10.55 -11.06
CA ASP A 22 6.74 -9.90 -11.76
C ASP A 22 6.55 -8.38 -11.91
N ASP A 23 5.31 -7.89 -11.83
CA ASP A 23 4.95 -6.49 -12.07
C ASP A 23 4.72 -5.70 -10.78
N LEU A 24 4.11 -6.31 -9.75
CA LEU A 24 3.69 -5.61 -8.52
C LEU A 24 3.67 -6.50 -7.26
N GLY A 25 3.37 -5.89 -6.11
CA GLY A 25 3.15 -6.59 -4.84
C GLY A 25 4.41 -6.77 -3.99
N THR A 26 5.58 -6.37 -4.49
CA THR A 26 6.83 -6.27 -3.73
C THR A 26 7.55 -4.97 -4.07
N VAL A 27 8.39 -4.44 -3.17
CA VAL A 27 9.22 -3.27 -3.45
C VAL A 27 10.56 -3.72 -4.03
N ARG A 28 10.69 -3.68 -5.36
CA ARG A 28 11.93 -4.01 -6.10
C ARG A 28 12.09 -3.14 -7.35
N PRO A 29 13.33 -2.88 -7.81
CA PRO A 29 13.54 -2.22 -9.10
C PRO A 29 12.86 -2.98 -10.25
N GLY A 30 12.23 -2.24 -11.17
CA GLY A 30 11.52 -2.79 -12.33
C GLY A 30 10.02 -3.04 -12.11
N MET A 31 9.54 -3.02 -10.87
CA MET A 31 8.12 -3.15 -10.54
C MET A 31 7.38 -1.81 -10.65
N LEU A 32 6.05 -1.88 -10.74
CA LEU A 32 5.19 -0.70 -10.61
C LEU A 32 5.45 0.01 -9.29
N ALA A 33 5.54 1.33 -9.36
CA ALA A 33 5.74 2.19 -8.20
C ALA A 33 4.41 2.41 -7.45
N ASP A 34 3.84 1.32 -6.94
CA ASP A 34 2.64 1.28 -6.13
C ASP A 34 3.02 1.07 -4.67
N LEU A 35 2.90 2.12 -3.85
CA LEU A 35 3.38 2.15 -2.47
C LEU A 35 2.34 2.80 -1.54
N VAL A 36 2.34 2.38 -0.28
CA VAL A 36 1.58 3.02 0.79
C VAL A 36 2.53 3.36 1.92
N VAL A 37 2.44 4.58 2.45
CA VAL A 37 3.26 5.05 3.57
C VAL A 37 2.35 5.24 4.78
N PHE A 38 2.69 4.55 5.88
CA PHE A 38 1.97 4.63 7.15
C PHE A 38 2.66 5.58 8.12
N GLY A 39 1.91 6.18 9.05
CA GLY A 39 2.46 7.01 10.11
C GLY A 39 3.03 6.23 11.30
N GLY A 40 2.78 4.92 11.37
CA GLY A 40 3.35 4.00 12.35
C GLY A 40 3.76 2.67 11.72
N ASP A 41 4.40 1.79 12.49
CA ASP A 41 4.88 0.50 11.99
C ASP A 41 3.78 -0.60 12.11
N PRO A 42 3.23 -1.10 10.99
CA PRO A 42 2.25 -2.19 11.01
C PRO A 42 2.83 -3.54 11.43
N LEU A 43 4.16 -3.68 11.54
CA LEU A 43 4.80 -4.90 12.05
C LEU A 43 4.78 -4.98 13.58
N ASP A 44 4.74 -3.83 14.25
CA ASP A 44 4.59 -3.73 15.71
C ASP A 44 3.12 -3.73 16.12
N ASP A 45 2.28 -2.95 15.44
CA ASP A 45 0.82 -2.94 15.61
C ASP A 45 0.11 -2.82 14.26
N ILE A 46 -0.59 -3.89 13.86
CA ILE A 46 -1.32 -3.94 12.58
C ILE A 46 -2.39 -2.85 12.46
N SER A 47 -2.84 -2.26 13.57
CA SER A 47 -3.76 -1.12 13.53
C SER A 47 -3.17 0.12 12.83
N ALA A 48 -1.84 0.26 12.84
CA ALA A 48 -1.11 1.33 12.17
C ALA A 48 -1.29 1.33 10.65
N ALA A 49 -1.67 0.19 10.05
CA ALA A 49 -2.02 0.12 8.62
C ALA A 49 -3.21 1.01 8.24
N ARG A 50 -3.99 1.50 9.22
CA ARG A 50 -5.08 2.47 9.00
C ARG A 50 -4.60 3.92 8.93
N ASP A 51 -3.43 4.23 9.48
CA ASP A 51 -2.85 5.58 9.47
C ASP A 51 -2.06 5.83 8.17
N VAL A 52 -2.76 5.78 7.04
CA VAL A 52 -2.16 6.03 5.72
C VAL A 52 -1.90 7.52 5.56
N ARG A 53 -0.65 7.89 5.30
CA ARG A 53 -0.21 9.27 5.08
C ARG A 53 -0.08 9.62 3.61
N TRP A 54 0.47 8.69 2.84
CA TRP A 54 0.72 8.87 1.42
C TRP A 54 0.38 7.59 0.65
N VAL A 55 -0.11 7.77 -0.56
CA VAL A 55 -0.30 6.72 -1.55
C VAL A 55 0.50 7.10 -2.77
N VAL A 56 1.34 6.19 -3.25
CA VAL A 56 1.98 6.30 -4.56
C VAL A 56 1.29 5.32 -5.47
N ALA A 57 0.74 5.79 -6.58
CA ALA A 57 0.08 4.95 -7.57
C ALA A 57 0.68 5.23 -8.95
N ASN A 58 1.25 4.20 -9.59
CA ASN A 58 1.99 4.30 -10.83
C ASN A 58 3.05 5.42 -10.81
N GLY A 59 3.76 5.56 -9.68
CA GLY A 59 4.79 6.58 -9.48
C GLY A 59 4.28 8.01 -9.22
N ARG A 60 2.97 8.23 -9.20
CA ARG A 60 2.38 9.52 -8.81
C ARG A 60 2.07 9.52 -7.32
N VAL A 61 2.55 10.54 -6.61
CA VAL A 61 2.38 10.69 -5.17
C VAL A 61 1.11 11.47 -4.86
N TYR A 62 0.32 10.97 -3.91
CA TYR A 62 -0.88 11.61 -3.39
C TYR A 62 -0.83 11.66 -1.86
N ALA A 63 -1.22 12.78 -1.27
CA ALA A 63 -1.49 12.81 0.17
C ALA A 63 -2.83 12.11 0.44
N ALA A 64 -2.89 11.29 1.49
CA ALA A 64 -4.12 10.56 1.81
C ALA A 64 -5.30 11.50 2.12
N ALA A 65 -5.03 12.65 2.74
CA ALA A 65 -6.04 13.67 3.00
C ALA A 65 -6.70 14.18 1.71
N GLU A 66 -5.91 14.48 0.68
CA GLU A 66 -6.39 14.97 -0.62
C GLU A 66 -7.29 13.95 -1.33
N LEU A 67 -7.00 12.66 -1.20
CA LEU A 67 -7.79 11.58 -1.82
C LEU A 67 -9.13 11.33 -1.12
N LEU A 68 -9.22 11.66 0.18
CA LEU A 68 -10.40 11.43 1.01
C LEU A 68 -11.35 12.64 1.04
N GLU A 69 -10.87 13.82 0.67
CA GLU A 69 -11.71 14.97 0.43
C GLU A 69 -12.70 14.68 -0.70
N ARG A 70 -14.00 14.88 -0.45
CA ARG A 70 -15.03 14.66 -1.47
C ARG A 70 -14.85 15.67 -2.60
N PRO A 71 -14.66 15.24 -3.86
CA PRO A 71 -14.73 16.17 -4.98
C PRO A 71 -16.15 16.75 -5.06
N GLY A 72 -16.27 18.09 -5.00
CA GLY A 72 -17.53 18.82 -5.17
C GLY A 72 -18.32 19.15 -3.89
N ALA A 73 -17.67 19.25 -2.74
CA ALA A 73 -18.27 19.88 -1.55
C ALA A 73 -18.14 21.42 -1.66
N GLU A 74 -18.97 22.02 -2.51
CA GLU A 74 -19.38 23.43 -2.41
C GLU A 74 -20.79 23.50 -1.82
#